data_AF-A0A091PWL3-F1
#
_entry.id   AF-A0A091PWL3-F1
#
_cell.length_a   1.000
_cell.length_b   1.000
_cell.length_c   1.000
_cell.angle_alpha   90.00
_cell.angle_beta   90.00
_cell.angle_gamma   90.00
#
_symmetry.space_group_name_H-M   'P 1'
#
loop_
_entity.id
_entity.type
_entity.pdbx_description
1 polymer ?
#
loop_
_entity_poly.entity_id
_entity_poly.type
_entity_poly.pdbx_seq_one_letter_code
_entity_poly.pdbx_strand_id
1 'polypeptide(L)'
;VLTDPVVPCRQILALRLSIPSVFFLRGLPCSFGLQATQCPDPPSYVPRTFTDNSDDRGKVLSQITGHMTFIQCVENLLLKSSESFLCNFAYLPFELLASDVLHRPVTTKELLSHGSIWLKRMDFGFEYPMPVMPSIVFIRGINCGKKK
;
A
#
# COMPACT_ATOMS: atom_id res chain seq x y z
N VAL A 1 -8.36 -9.07 -14.03
CA VAL A 1 -9.43 -8.29 -13.37
C VAL A 1 -8.86 -6.99 -12.84
N LEU A 2 -9.44 -5.84 -13.20
CA LEU A 2 -9.08 -4.54 -12.60
C LEU A 2 -9.79 -4.40 -11.24
N THR A 3 -9.04 -4.24 -10.16
CA THR A 3 -9.62 -4.16 -8.81
C THR A 3 -8.87 -3.19 -7.90
N ASP A 4 -9.58 -2.64 -6.93
CA ASP A 4 -8.97 -1.92 -5.82
C ASP A 4 -8.56 -2.92 -4.72
N PRO A 5 -7.30 -2.98 -4.28
CA PRO A 5 -6.83 -3.89 -3.24
C PRO A 5 -7.30 -3.54 -1.82
N VAL A 6 -7.87 -2.35 -1.57
CA VAL A 6 -8.41 -1.97 -0.24
C VAL A 6 -9.52 -2.91 0.20
N VAL A 7 -10.31 -3.42 -0.76
CA VAL A 7 -11.35 -4.43 -0.50
C VAL A 7 -11.00 -5.69 -1.32
N PRO A 8 -10.31 -6.68 -0.73
CA PRO A 8 -9.69 -7.76 -1.47
C PRO A 8 -10.67 -8.84 -1.99
N CYS A 9 -11.98 -8.69 -1.84
CA CYS A 9 -12.97 -9.69 -2.29
C CYS A 9 -12.84 -10.07 -3.78
N ARG A 10 -12.63 -9.08 -4.65
CA ARG A 10 -12.43 -9.32 -6.09
C ARG A 10 -11.11 -10.03 -6.38
N GLN A 11 -10.09 -9.79 -5.56
CA GLN A 11 -8.80 -10.47 -5.67
C GLN A 11 -8.91 -11.95 -5.29
N ILE A 12 -9.67 -12.26 -4.22
CA ILE A 12 -9.96 -13.65 -3.80
C ILE A 12 -10.60 -14.42 -4.97
N LEU A 13 -11.62 -13.83 -5.60
CA LEU A 13 -12.29 -14.43 -6.76
C LEU A 13 -11.36 -14.58 -7.96
N ALA A 14 -10.55 -13.56 -8.27
CA ALA A 14 -9.59 -13.61 -9.37
C ALA A 14 -8.57 -14.74 -9.17
N LEU A 15 -8.07 -14.93 -7.94
CA LEU A 15 -7.14 -15.99 -7.60
C LEU A 15 -7.78 -17.37 -7.71
N ARG A 16 -9.05 -17.52 -7.27
CA ARG A 16 -9.81 -18.77 -7.44
C ARG A 16 -10.03 -19.12 -8.91
N LEU A 17 -10.28 -18.13 -9.77
CA LEU A 17 -10.48 -18.29 -11.21
C LEU A 17 -9.17 -18.32 -12.00
N SER A 18 -8.02 -18.18 -11.35
CA SER A 18 -6.69 -18.13 -12.00
C SER A 18 -6.56 -17.01 -13.06
N ILE A 19 -7.21 -15.86 -12.83
CA ILE A 19 -7.18 -14.70 -13.74
C ILE A 19 -6.18 -13.67 -13.20
N PRO A 20 -5.26 -13.12 -14.03
CA PRO A 20 -4.34 -12.09 -13.59
C PRO A 20 -5.09 -10.85 -13.12
N SER A 21 -4.68 -10.30 -11.98
CA SER A 21 -5.27 -9.08 -11.42
C SER A 21 -4.36 -7.88 -11.60
N VAL A 22 -5.00 -6.75 -11.88
CA VAL A 22 -4.36 -5.44 -12.00
C VAL A 22 -4.95 -4.58 -10.90
N PHE A 23 -4.10 -4.10 -10.00
CA PHE A 23 -4.52 -3.26 -8.90
C PHE A 23 -4.58 -1.81 -9.32
N PHE A 24 -5.67 -1.14 -8.98
CA PHE A 24 -5.88 0.27 -9.26
C PHE A 24 -6.20 1.00 -7.97
N LEU A 25 -5.26 1.80 -7.49
CA LEU A 25 -5.33 2.42 -6.16
C LEU A 25 -4.64 3.77 -6.13
N ARG A 26 -4.92 4.57 -5.10
CA ARG A 26 -4.08 5.72 -4.77
C ARG A 26 -2.88 5.19 -3.97
N GLY A 27 -3.13 4.71 -2.75
CA GLY A 27 -2.15 4.04 -1.89
C GLY A 27 -2.84 2.99 -1.02
N LEU A 28 -2.07 2.12 -0.38
CA LEU A 28 -2.55 1.13 0.57
C LEU A 28 -2.06 1.47 1.98
N PRO A 29 -2.92 1.37 3.01
CA PRO A 29 -2.48 1.51 4.38
C PRO A 29 -1.53 0.36 4.78
N CYS A 30 -0.77 0.58 5.86
CA CYS A 30 0.01 -0.45 6.56
C CYS A 30 1.12 -1.11 5.72
N SER A 31 1.58 -0.43 4.67
CA SER A 31 2.65 -0.91 3.79
C SER A 31 2.36 -2.23 3.08
N PHE A 32 1.10 -2.68 2.99
CA PHE A 32 0.79 -3.93 2.32
C PHE A 32 1.21 -3.92 0.86
N GLY A 33 1.11 -2.77 0.18
CA GLY A 33 1.62 -2.63 -1.18
C GLY A 33 3.13 -2.90 -1.26
N LEU A 34 3.92 -2.32 -0.34
CA LEU A 34 5.38 -2.54 -0.31
C LEU A 34 5.73 -3.99 0.04
N GLN A 35 5.05 -4.57 1.02
CA GLN A 35 5.28 -5.97 1.43
C GLN A 35 4.90 -6.96 0.31
N ALA A 36 3.76 -6.73 -0.36
CA ALA A 36 3.30 -7.57 -1.46
C ALA A 36 4.23 -7.48 -2.67
N THR A 37 4.79 -6.31 -2.96
CA THR A 37 5.79 -6.12 -4.01
C THR A 37 7.21 -6.45 -3.57
N GLN A 38 7.43 -6.95 -2.35
CA GLN A 38 8.76 -7.25 -1.80
C GLN A 38 9.71 -6.04 -1.79
N CYS A 39 9.16 -4.82 -1.72
CA CYS A 39 9.95 -3.60 -1.55
C CYS A 39 10.51 -3.52 -0.12
N PRO A 40 11.75 -3.04 0.07
CA PRO A 40 12.25 -2.71 1.39
C PRO A 40 11.43 -1.57 1.98
N ASP A 41 11.11 -1.64 3.28
CA ASP A 41 10.30 -0.64 3.98
C ASP A 41 10.99 -0.18 5.29
N PRO A 42 12.16 0.50 5.18
CA PRO A 42 12.92 0.96 6.33
C PRO A 42 12.24 2.16 7.01
N PRO A 43 12.07 2.13 8.35
CA PRO A 43 11.44 3.23 9.09
C PRO A 43 12.27 4.53 9.09
N SER A 44 13.57 4.44 8.74
CA SER A 44 14.50 5.57 8.66
C SER A 44 14.38 6.40 7.39
N TYR A 45 13.76 5.86 6.32
CA TYR A 45 13.72 6.50 5.00
C TYR A 45 12.31 6.56 4.40
N VAL A 46 11.42 5.62 4.78
CA VAL A 46 10.03 5.61 4.30
C VAL A 46 9.12 6.32 5.32
N PRO A 47 8.57 7.49 4.99
CA PRO A 47 7.69 8.23 5.89
C PRO A 47 6.32 7.58 6.05
N ARG A 48 5.72 7.74 7.24
CA ARG A 48 4.34 7.32 7.54
C ARG A 48 3.39 8.50 7.42
N THR A 49 2.39 8.37 6.55
CA THR A 49 1.50 9.45 6.09
C THR A 49 0.42 9.89 7.09
N PHE A 50 0.41 9.36 8.32
CA PHE A 50 -0.64 9.65 9.31
C PHE A 50 -0.25 10.70 10.37
N THR A 51 0.89 11.37 10.22
CA THR A 51 1.30 12.47 11.12
C THR A 51 0.79 13.82 10.59
N ASP A 52 -0.53 14.01 10.63
CA ASP A 52 -1.19 15.24 10.21
C ASP A 52 -1.38 16.17 11.43
N ASN A 53 -0.27 16.68 11.97
CA ASN A 53 -0.30 17.80 12.89
C ASN A 53 0.04 19.06 12.09
N SER A 54 -0.91 19.99 12.02
CA SER A 54 -0.90 21.19 11.17
C SER A 54 0.25 22.18 11.42
N ASP A 55 1.03 22.02 12.50
CA ASP A 55 2.23 22.82 12.78
C ASP A 55 3.53 22.22 12.23
N ASP A 56 3.49 21.02 11.63
CA ASP A 56 4.69 20.20 11.37
C ASP A 56 5.20 20.24 9.91
N ARG A 57 5.10 21.42 9.27
CA ARG A 57 5.61 21.65 7.90
C ARG A 57 7.10 21.29 7.77
N GLY A 58 7.85 21.31 8.89
CA GLY A 58 9.23 20.86 9.01
C GLY A 58 9.42 19.32 8.96
N LYS A 59 8.52 18.51 9.56
CA LYS A 59 8.58 17.04 9.44
C LYS A 59 8.29 16.57 8.03
N VAL A 60 7.29 17.15 7.36
CA VAL A 60 6.99 16.85 5.95
C VAL A 60 8.20 17.14 5.07
N LEU A 61 8.89 18.27 5.29
CA LEU A 61 10.09 18.62 4.52
C LEU A 61 11.28 17.68 4.81
N SER A 62 11.50 17.30 6.07
CA SER A 62 12.54 16.34 6.48
C SER A 62 12.31 14.94 5.89
N GLN A 63 11.05 14.51 5.79
CA GLN A 63 10.64 13.27 5.12
C GLN A 63 10.86 13.33 3.60
N ILE A 64 10.53 14.46 2.96
CA ILE A 64 10.73 14.67 1.51
C ILE A 64 12.23 14.74 1.16
N THR A 65 13.06 15.29 2.05
CA THR A 65 14.51 15.45 1.83
C THR A 65 15.30 14.17 2.12
N GLY A 66 14.63 13.11 2.60
CA GLY A 66 15.26 11.81 2.92
C GLY A 66 16.14 11.83 4.17
N HIS A 67 16.08 12.89 4.98
CA HIS A 67 16.95 13.10 6.13
C HIS A 67 16.11 13.17 7.41
N MET A 68 15.91 12.01 8.04
CA MET A 68 15.18 11.88 9.30
C MET A 68 16.14 11.86 10.50
N THR A 69 15.76 12.56 11.57
CA THR A 69 16.43 12.50 12.87
C THR A 69 16.07 11.21 13.63
N PHE A 70 16.86 10.86 14.64
CA PHE A 70 16.64 9.65 15.46
C PHE A 70 15.22 9.59 16.06
N ILE A 71 14.72 10.70 16.60
CA ILE A 71 13.38 10.77 17.20
C ILE A 71 12.29 10.51 16.15
N GLN A 72 12.40 11.11 14.96
CA GLN A 72 11.46 10.86 13.86
C GLN A 72 11.47 9.39 13.41
N CYS A 73 12.63 8.72 13.43
CA CYS A 73 12.73 7.28 13.12
C CYS A 73 12.00 6.42 14.18
N VAL A 74 12.15 6.77 15.47
CA VAL A 74 11.45 6.09 16.57
C VAL A 74 9.94 6.29 16.46
N GLU A 75 9.47 7.51 16.17
CA GLU A 75 8.05 7.78 15.92
C GLU A 75 7.52 6.98 14.73
N ASN A 76 8.24 6.95 13.60
CA ASN A 76 7.86 6.14 12.44
C ASN A 76 7.79 4.64 12.75
N LEU A 77 8.69 4.13 13.60
CA LEU A 77 8.68 2.73 14.03
C LEU A 77 7.44 2.42 14.89
N LEU A 78 7.11 3.30 15.83
CA LEU A 78 5.92 3.17 16.68
C LEU A 78 4.63 3.21 15.85
N LEU A 79 4.54 4.16 14.91
CA LEU A 79 3.42 4.26 13.97
C LEU A 79 3.31 3.02 13.08
N LYS A 80 4.42 2.55 12.51
CA LYS A 80 4.45 1.31 11.71
C LYS A 80 3.92 0.12 12.50
N SER A 81 4.33 -0.01 13.76
CA SER A 81 3.88 -1.10 14.64
C SER A 81 2.39 -0.98 14.95
N SER A 82 1.91 0.22 15.27
CA SER A 82 0.50 0.50 15.55
C SER A 82 -0.39 0.25 14.32
N GLU A 83 0.00 0.74 13.16
CA GLU A 83 -0.67 0.52 11.87
C GLU A 83 -0.76 -0.98 11.55
N SER A 84 0.34 -1.71 11.71
CA SER A 84 0.36 -3.16 11.45
C SER A 84 -0.65 -3.91 12.31
N PHE A 85 -0.78 -3.53 13.58
CA PHE A 85 -1.76 -4.12 14.49
C PHE A 85 -3.20 -3.81 14.05
N LEU A 86 -3.50 -2.53 13.77
CA LEU A 86 -4.83 -2.09 13.31
C LEU A 86 -5.23 -2.76 11.99
N CYS A 87 -4.30 -2.87 11.05
CA CYS A 87 -4.56 -3.51 9.77
C CYS A 87 -4.75 -5.01 9.89
N ASN A 88 -3.96 -5.71 10.71
CA ASN A 88 -4.20 -7.14 10.93
C ASN A 88 -5.63 -7.38 11.44
N PHE A 89 -6.12 -6.54 12.35
CA PHE A 89 -7.49 -6.64 12.83
C PHE A 89 -8.53 -6.32 11.74
N ALA A 90 -8.31 -5.27 10.95
CA ALA A 90 -9.21 -4.87 9.87
C ALA A 90 -9.29 -5.89 8.73
N TYR A 91 -8.19 -6.58 8.41
CA TYR A 91 -8.11 -7.54 7.31
C TYR A 91 -8.36 -9.00 7.72
N LEU A 92 -8.34 -9.32 9.02
CA LEU A 92 -8.67 -10.65 9.55
C LEU A 92 -9.95 -11.28 8.95
N PRO A 93 -11.10 -10.59 8.85
CA PRO A 93 -12.31 -11.19 8.27
C PRO A 93 -12.12 -11.57 6.78
N PHE A 94 -11.32 -10.80 6.04
CA PHE A 94 -11.01 -11.12 4.65
C PHE A 94 -10.04 -12.30 4.51
N GLU A 95 -9.10 -12.46 5.44
CA GLU A 95 -8.19 -13.62 5.48
C GLU A 95 -8.95 -14.92 5.77
N LEU A 96 -9.90 -14.88 6.71
CA LEU A 96 -10.78 -16.01 7.00
C LEU A 96 -11.63 -16.38 5.77
N LEU A 97 -12.29 -15.38 5.17
CA LEU A 97 -13.08 -15.58 3.95
C LEU A 97 -12.23 -16.12 2.78
N ALA A 98 -11.03 -15.57 2.59
CA ALA A 98 -10.11 -16.03 1.55
C ALA A 98 -9.69 -17.48 1.79
N SER A 99 -9.41 -17.83 3.04
CA SER A 99 -8.98 -19.18 3.41
C SER A 99 -10.08 -20.21 3.18
N ASP A 100 -11.34 -19.85 3.47
CA ASP A 100 -12.51 -20.69 3.21
C ASP A 100 -12.75 -20.90 1.71
N VAL A 101 -12.70 -19.82 0.91
CA VAL A 101 -12.96 -19.87 -0.53
C VAL A 101 -11.84 -20.57 -1.31
N LEU A 102 -10.58 -20.39 -0.89
CA LEU A 102 -9.43 -21.02 -1.54
C LEU A 102 -9.10 -22.41 -0.97
N HIS A 103 -9.73 -22.81 0.13
CA HIS A 103 -9.45 -24.04 0.87
C HIS A 103 -7.98 -24.19 1.30
N ARG A 104 -7.30 -23.07 1.59
CA ARG A 104 -5.90 -23.03 2.08
C ARG A 104 -5.70 -21.80 2.96
N PRO A 105 -4.83 -21.82 3.98
CA PRO A 105 -4.53 -20.62 4.75
C PRO A 105 -3.86 -19.57 3.84
N VAL A 106 -4.44 -18.37 3.75
CA VAL A 106 -3.89 -17.27 2.96
C VAL A 106 -3.84 -16.00 3.80
N THR A 107 -2.71 -15.31 3.77
CA THR A 107 -2.55 -14.00 4.41
C THR A 107 -2.79 -12.87 3.41
N THR A 108 -3.18 -11.68 3.89
CA THR A 108 -3.45 -10.51 3.04
C THR A 108 -2.24 -10.13 2.18
N LYS A 109 -1.04 -10.20 2.75
CA LYS A 109 0.23 -9.99 2.04
C LYS A 109 0.43 -10.97 0.87
N GLU A 110 0.07 -12.25 1.06
CA GLU A 110 0.17 -13.28 0.03
C GLU A 110 -0.91 -13.11 -1.04
N LEU A 111 -2.13 -12.75 -0.63
CA LEU A 111 -3.22 -12.49 -1.55
C LEU A 111 -2.89 -11.33 -2.51
N LEU A 112 -2.23 -10.30 -1.98
CA LEU A 112 -1.79 -9.13 -2.74
C LEU A 112 -0.51 -9.38 -3.54
N SER A 113 0.38 -10.29 -3.13
CA SER A 113 1.59 -10.61 -3.89
C SER A 113 1.28 -11.27 -5.25
N HIS A 114 0.10 -11.88 -5.39
CA HIS A 114 -0.42 -12.40 -6.65
C HIS A 114 -0.89 -11.32 -7.64
N GLY A 115 -0.82 -10.02 -7.30
CA GLY A 115 -1.12 -8.93 -8.23
C GLY A 115 -0.04 -8.75 -9.29
N SER A 116 -0.43 -8.78 -10.56
CA SER A 116 0.53 -8.69 -11.67
C SER A 116 1.06 -7.27 -11.90
N ILE A 117 0.17 -6.28 -11.84
CA ILE A 117 0.50 -4.87 -12.10
C ILE A 117 -0.20 -3.98 -11.08
N TRP A 118 0.52 -2.98 -10.58
CA TRP A 118 0.05 -2.00 -9.61
C TRP A 118 -0.04 -0.62 -10.25
N LEU A 119 -1.25 -0.21 -10.60
CA LEU A 119 -1.54 1.10 -11.16
C LEU A 119 -1.81 2.10 -10.03
N LYS A 120 -0.81 2.92 -9.73
CA LYS A 120 -0.90 3.98 -8.71
C LYS A 120 -1.36 5.29 -9.33
N ARG A 121 -2.47 5.84 -8.80
CA ARG A 121 -2.99 7.17 -9.14
C ARG A 121 -2.27 8.28 -8.37
N MET A 122 -0.95 8.28 -8.39
CA MET A 122 -0.13 9.29 -7.74
C MET A 122 1.02 9.70 -8.67
N ASP A 123 1.50 10.93 -8.48
CA ASP A 123 2.62 11.49 -9.23
C ASP A 123 3.93 11.11 -8.52
N PHE A 124 4.90 10.58 -9.27
CA PHE A 124 6.22 10.20 -8.75
C PHE A 124 6.91 11.33 -7.98
N GLY A 125 6.76 12.58 -8.43
CA GLY A 125 7.38 13.75 -7.80
C GLY A 125 6.85 14.11 -6.41
N PHE A 126 5.67 13.63 -6.01
CA PHE A 126 5.10 13.86 -4.68
C PHE A 126 5.39 12.71 -3.71
N GLU A 127 5.65 11.51 -4.23
CA GLU A 127 5.82 10.27 -3.45
C GLU A 127 7.28 9.90 -3.18
N TYR A 128 8.25 10.65 -3.71
CA TYR A 128 9.66 10.47 -3.37
C TYR A 128 9.82 10.81 -1.87
N PRO A 129 10.28 9.87 -1.02
CA PRO A 129 11.29 8.83 -1.27
C PRO A 129 10.83 7.34 -1.28
N MET A 130 9.59 7.02 -1.64
CA MET A 130 9.07 5.64 -1.58
C MET A 130 9.78 4.66 -2.55
N PRO A 131 10.12 3.44 -2.10
CA PRO A 131 10.71 2.42 -2.98
C PRO A 131 9.71 1.92 -4.04
N VAL A 132 10.19 1.80 -5.27
CA VAL A 132 9.39 1.40 -6.45
C VAL A 132 9.87 0.06 -6.99
N MET A 133 8.94 -0.86 -7.22
CA MET A 133 9.20 -2.13 -7.94
C MET A 133 8.81 -2.03 -9.41
N PRO A 134 9.37 -2.88 -10.30
CA PRO A 134 9.02 -2.90 -11.73
C PRO A 134 7.54 -3.18 -12.04
N SER A 135 6.80 -3.82 -11.12
CA SER A 135 5.36 -4.07 -11.29
C SER A 135 4.48 -2.85 -10.99
N ILE A 136 5.06 -1.75 -10.50
CA ILE A 136 4.35 -0.51 -10.15
C ILE A 136 4.42 0.48 -11.31
N VAL A 137 3.26 0.93 -11.78
CA VAL A 137 3.10 1.93 -12.83
C VAL A 137 2.33 3.12 -12.26
N PHE A 138 2.93 4.31 -12.34
CA PHE A 138 2.29 5.55 -11.93
C PHE A 138 1.48 6.13 -13.09
N ILE A 139 0.16 6.26 -12.91
CA ILE A 139 -0.77 6.78 -13.92
C ILE A 139 -1.00 8.30 -13.75
N ARG A 140 -0.44 8.92 -12.72
CA ARG A 140 -0.76 10.32 -12.35
C ARG A 140 -2.27 10.48 -12.06
N GLY A 141 -2.80 11.69 -12.22
CA GLY A 141 -4.23 11.98 -12.14
C GLY A 141 -5.02 11.48 -13.35
N ILE A 142 -6.29 11.13 -13.15
CA ILE A 142 -7.22 10.77 -14.22
C ILE A 142 -7.83 12.05 -14.78
N ASN A 143 -7.64 12.32 -16.08
CA ASN A 143 -8.33 13.42 -16.73
C ASN A 143 -9.79 13.06 -17.02
N CYS A 144 -10.72 13.95 -16.67
CA CYS A 144 -12.12 13.79 -17.06
C CYS A 144 -12.24 13.93 -18.59
N GLY A 145 -12.62 12.84 -19.26
CA GLY A 145 -13.01 12.90 -20.66
C GLY A 145 -14.29 13.72 -20.82
N LYS A 146 -14.34 14.61 -21.82
CA LYS A 146 -15.61 15.22 -22.23
C LYS A 146 -16.54 14.09 -22.69
N LYS A 147 -17.75 14.02 -22.14
CA LYS A 147 -18.80 13.13 -22.67
C LYS A 147 -19.01 13.53 -24.14
N LYS A 148 -18.82 12.57 -25.05
CA LYS A 148 -19.27 12.67 -26.44
C LYS A 148 -20.77 12.51 -26.51
#